data_AF-A0AA35T351-F1
#
_entry.id   AF-A0AA35T351-F1
#
_cell.length_a   1.000
_cell.length_b   1.000
_cell.length_c   1.000
_cell.angle_alpha   90.00
_cell.angle_beta   90.00
_cell.angle_gamma   90.00
#
_symmetry.space_group_name_H-M   'P 1'
#
loop_
_entity.id
_entity.type
_entity.pdbx_description
1 polymer ?
#
loop_
_entity_poly.entity_id
_entity_poly.type
_entity_poly.pdbx_seq_one_letter_code
_entity_poly.pdbx_strand_id
1 'polypeptide(L)'
;MVLLGPSGCGKTTTLRCIAGLEQPDNDDAIWVKGRNITRLQPKDRNLAFVFQDTALFPHLSIRRNISFGLDMHKTYGRAERRRRVHEVAELLHVEDLLERKPHEVSGGQAQRVALGRAIVMEPDAFLLDEPLANLDAALRVEMRTEIKRIQKRLGISTIFVTHDQEEALSLGDVIAVMKDGEVQQVGTPHDIYHHPANFFVATFIGSPPLNCLPCQVQTDNGTLNLASRAFRLPLEAADGTASLRHQGEIMLGIRPELIAIAPERPDTVAARVSLIEPLGSRTILILEAGGVELRALVQGETSALHFADRLCAAIDAKGSAVVVGLDPRPESLPPHLLAECRAELGDNVQAVAEALWRFNRGIIDSVHDVVPAVKPQLAFYERYGIPGLQAYARTTQHAKEAGLLVIADGKRNDIGSTAGAYAEAFLGASGDFTADALTVNPFLGRDGIQPFIDCAQQHDRGVFVLVKTSNPSAGDLQDMQVDGQPLYEHLGRLVESWGESSRGHNGYSSVGAVVGATWPEQAARLRSLMQHTLFLVPGYGAQGATAADVACCFDDRGHGALINASRSIIFAWSAEPYASRYTESDYGAAAREAAQRMGDEIRKAQGRLSGAG
;
A
#
# COMPACT_ATOMS: atom_id res chain seq x y z
N MET A 1 28.66 6.69 12.39
CA MET A 1 29.15 6.27 11.07
C MET A 1 28.86 4.78 10.89
N VAL A 2 28.45 4.36 9.70
CA VAL A 2 28.30 2.94 9.34
C VAL A 2 29.34 2.56 8.29
N LEU A 3 30.04 1.44 8.46
CA LEU A 3 30.82 0.78 7.42
C LEU A 3 29.95 -0.28 6.77
N LEU A 4 29.70 -0.13 5.47
CA LEU A 4 28.83 -1.00 4.69
C LEU A 4 29.60 -1.59 3.50
N GLY A 5 29.33 -2.84 3.16
CA GLY A 5 29.92 -3.45 1.97
C GLY A 5 29.79 -4.98 1.97
N PRO A 6 30.17 -5.66 0.87
CA PRO A 6 30.11 -7.11 0.75
C PRO A 6 30.93 -7.84 1.82
N SER A 7 30.64 -9.13 2.01
CA SER A 7 31.47 -10.00 2.86
C SER A 7 32.92 -10.00 2.36
N GLY A 8 33.87 -9.86 3.27
CA GLY A 8 35.31 -9.87 2.94
C GLY A 8 35.91 -8.54 2.50
N CYS A 9 35.15 -7.44 2.39
CA CYS A 9 35.69 -6.15 1.93
C CYS A 9 36.56 -5.36 2.93
N GLY A 10 36.87 -5.93 4.12
CA GLY A 10 37.78 -5.33 5.10
C GLY A 10 37.15 -4.51 6.22
N LYS A 11 35.81 -4.49 6.37
CA LYS A 11 35.10 -3.73 7.42
C LYS A 11 35.53 -4.12 8.84
N THR A 12 35.45 -5.41 9.15
CA THR A 12 35.82 -5.97 10.46
C THR A 12 37.31 -5.79 10.76
N THR A 13 38.18 -6.01 9.77
CA THR A 13 39.62 -5.74 9.88
C THR A 13 39.88 -4.27 10.23
N THR A 14 39.23 -3.34 9.54
CA THR A 14 39.32 -1.89 9.85
C THR A 14 38.90 -1.61 11.29
N LEU A 15 37.77 -2.16 11.72
CA LEU A 15 37.26 -1.96 13.08
C LEU A 15 38.20 -2.55 14.14
N ARG A 16 38.80 -3.72 13.88
CA ARG A 16 39.77 -4.38 14.77
C ARG A 16 41.10 -3.63 14.86
N CYS A 17 41.56 -3.02 13.77
CA CYS A 17 42.71 -2.11 13.77
C CYS A 17 42.46 -0.88 14.65
N ILE A 18 41.25 -0.29 14.59
CA ILE A 18 40.85 0.82 15.47
C ILE A 18 40.79 0.37 16.93
N ALA A 19 40.28 -0.83 17.21
CA ALA A 19 40.22 -1.42 18.54
C ALA A 19 41.58 -1.87 19.09
N GLY A 20 42.60 -2.03 18.24
CA GLY A 20 43.92 -2.55 18.59
C GLY A 20 43.99 -4.07 18.71
N LEU A 21 42.97 -4.77 18.22
CA LEU A 21 42.93 -6.24 18.15
C LEU A 21 43.75 -6.76 16.96
N GLU A 22 43.92 -5.94 15.94
CA GLU A 22 44.83 -6.16 14.81
C GLU A 22 45.76 -4.93 14.69
N GLN A 23 46.95 -5.11 14.12
CA GLN A 23 47.92 -4.03 13.91
C GLN A 23 47.88 -3.57 12.45
N PRO A 24 47.81 -2.26 12.17
CA PRO A 24 48.01 -1.75 10.82
C PRO A 24 49.40 -2.12 10.29
N ASP A 25 49.46 -2.51 9.01
CA ASP A 25 50.72 -2.87 8.33
C ASP A 25 51.61 -1.65 8.07
N ASN A 26 51.01 -0.47 7.93
CA ASN A 26 51.71 0.80 7.71
C ASN A 26 51.75 1.65 8.99
N ASP A 27 52.40 2.81 8.89
CA ASP A 27 52.52 3.77 10.00
C ASP A 27 51.46 4.89 9.97
N ASP A 28 50.39 4.70 9.19
CA ASP A 28 49.29 5.67 9.17
C ASP A 28 48.63 5.73 10.55
N ALA A 29 48.45 6.96 11.04
CA ALA A 29 48.07 7.20 12.42
C ALA A 29 46.54 7.15 12.62
N ILE A 30 46.11 6.35 13.58
CA ILE A 30 44.74 6.33 14.11
C ILE A 30 44.63 7.33 15.26
N TRP A 31 43.75 8.32 15.12
CA TRP A 31 43.54 9.38 16.11
C TRP A 31 42.16 9.30 16.76
N VAL A 32 42.12 9.40 18.09
CA VAL A 32 40.87 9.53 18.87
C VAL A 32 41.03 10.69 19.83
N LYS A 33 40.12 11.68 19.79
CA LYS A 33 40.16 12.91 20.60
C LYS A 33 41.54 13.60 20.60
N GLY A 34 42.21 13.63 19.44
CA GLY A 34 43.53 14.25 19.28
C GLY A 34 44.72 13.43 19.83
N ARG A 35 44.49 12.20 20.30
CA ARG A 35 45.54 11.27 20.74
C ARG A 35 45.81 10.24 19.65
N ASN A 36 47.07 10.03 19.29
CA ASN A 36 47.48 8.92 18.42
C ASN A 36 47.40 7.62 19.22
N ILE A 37 46.52 6.71 18.80
CA ILE A 37 46.27 5.42 19.47
C ILE A 37 46.82 4.21 18.71
N THR A 38 47.48 4.43 17.57
CA THR A 38 47.87 3.40 16.59
C THR A 38 48.59 2.20 17.20
N ARG A 39 49.56 2.46 18.09
CA ARG A 39 50.39 1.43 18.73
C ARG A 39 49.99 1.14 20.19
N LEU A 40 48.90 1.71 20.69
CA LEU A 40 48.38 1.42 22.03
C LEU A 40 47.73 0.03 22.06
N GLN A 41 47.84 -0.65 23.20
CA GLN A 41 47.11 -1.90 23.45
C GLN A 41 45.60 -1.61 23.58
N PRO A 42 44.71 -2.58 23.27
CA PRO A 42 43.25 -2.38 23.34
C PRO A 42 42.74 -1.74 24.64
N LYS A 43 43.27 -2.19 25.78
CA LYS A 43 42.90 -1.68 27.12
C LYS A 43 43.21 -0.19 27.33
N ASP A 44 44.18 0.36 26.58
CA ASP A 44 44.67 1.74 26.75
C ASP A 44 44.04 2.72 25.73
N ARG A 45 43.15 2.22 24.85
CA ARG A 45 42.47 3.00 23.81
C ARG A 45 41.16 3.63 24.26
N ASN A 46 40.61 3.21 25.40
CA ASN A 46 39.34 3.70 25.93
C ASN A 46 38.16 3.60 24.94
N LEU A 47 38.15 2.53 24.13
CA LEU A 47 37.09 2.21 23.17
C LEU A 47 36.33 0.99 23.65
N ALA A 48 35.02 0.94 23.39
CA ALA A 48 34.23 -0.25 23.67
C ALA A 48 33.92 -1.00 22.38
N PHE A 49 34.37 -2.26 22.32
CA PHE A 49 34.13 -3.15 21.19
C PHE A 49 33.01 -4.14 21.53
N VAL A 50 32.02 -4.23 20.65
CA VAL A 50 30.91 -5.17 20.72
C VAL A 50 31.02 -6.10 19.52
N PHE A 51 31.24 -7.37 19.82
CA PHE A 51 31.44 -8.42 18.83
C PHE A 51 30.12 -8.86 18.19
N GLN A 52 30.22 -9.49 17.02
CA GLN A 52 29.10 -10.11 16.30
C GLN A 52 28.39 -11.14 17.19
N ASP A 53 29.17 -11.98 17.88
CA ASP A 53 28.65 -12.80 18.96
C ASP A 53 28.58 -11.98 20.24
N THR A 54 27.42 -12.01 20.90
CA THR A 54 27.14 -11.24 22.12
C THR A 54 28.17 -11.46 23.24
N ALA A 55 28.93 -12.57 23.18
CA ALA A 55 30.14 -12.85 23.96
C ALA A 55 29.97 -12.59 25.47
N LEU A 56 28.82 -12.98 26.02
CA LEU A 56 28.55 -12.91 27.46
C LEU A 56 29.27 -14.05 28.18
N PHE A 57 29.76 -13.78 29.39
CA PHE A 57 30.37 -14.80 30.24
C PHE A 57 29.27 -15.72 30.81
N PRO A 58 29.20 -17.00 30.41
CA PRO A 58 28.06 -17.87 30.71
C PRO A 58 27.94 -18.22 32.19
N HIS A 59 29.04 -18.13 32.93
CA HIS A 59 29.14 -18.43 34.36
C HIS A 59 28.83 -17.22 35.26
N LEU A 60 28.64 -16.02 34.68
CA LEU A 60 28.33 -14.79 35.41
C LEU A 60 26.85 -14.44 35.22
N SER A 61 26.24 -13.81 36.23
CA SER A 61 24.90 -13.22 36.07
C SER A 61 24.93 -12.03 35.11
N ILE A 62 23.77 -11.57 34.64
CA ILE A 62 23.66 -10.36 33.80
C ILE A 62 24.27 -9.15 34.51
N ARG A 63 23.99 -8.95 35.81
CA ARG A 63 24.60 -7.90 36.62
C ARG A 63 26.13 -7.95 36.58
N ARG A 64 26.71 -9.14 36.72
CA ARG A 64 28.16 -9.36 36.70
C ARG A 64 28.77 -9.24 35.31
N ASN A 65 28.01 -9.58 34.27
CA ASN A 65 28.41 -9.32 32.90
C ASN A 65 28.52 -7.81 32.63
N ILE A 66 27.55 -7.03 33.09
CA ILE A 66 27.59 -5.56 32.97
C ILE A 66 28.75 -5.02 33.83
N SER A 67 28.87 -5.38 35.11
CA SER A 67 29.88 -4.81 36.02
C SER A 67 31.33 -5.24 35.77
N PHE A 68 31.56 -6.23 34.90
CA PHE A 68 32.86 -6.90 34.75
C PHE A 68 34.04 -5.92 34.57
N GLY A 69 33.92 -4.97 33.65
CA GLY A 69 34.99 -3.99 33.38
C GLY A 69 35.28 -3.09 34.58
N LEU A 70 34.24 -2.64 35.29
CA LEU A 70 34.38 -1.83 36.50
C LEU A 70 35.08 -2.60 37.63
N ASP A 71 34.80 -3.89 37.73
CA ASP A 71 35.37 -4.77 38.75
C ASP A 71 36.87 -5.03 38.53
N MET A 72 37.31 -5.05 37.27
CA MET A 72 38.73 -5.23 36.89
C MET A 72 39.58 -3.99 37.15
N HIS A 73 39.09 -2.80 36.80
CA HIS A 73 39.88 -1.56 36.93
C HIS A 73 39.91 -1.00 38.36
N LYS A 74 38.99 -1.42 39.26
CA LYS A 74 38.87 -0.98 40.67
C LYS A 74 38.88 0.54 40.89
N THR A 75 38.69 1.33 39.84
CA THR A 75 38.64 2.81 39.87
C THR A 75 37.50 3.34 40.73
N TYR A 76 36.43 2.56 40.87
CA TYR A 76 35.21 2.96 41.55
C TYR A 76 34.92 2.13 42.81
N GLY A 77 34.44 2.81 43.86
CA GLY A 77 33.92 2.18 45.07
C GLY A 77 32.69 1.30 44.79
N ARG A 78 32.34 0.42 45.74
CA ARG A 78 31.23 -0.53 45.59
C ARG A 78 29.87 0.14 45.34
N ALA A 79 29.62 1.28 46.00
CA ALA A 79 28.38 2.03 45.86
C ALA A 79 28.22 2.61 44.44
N GLU A 80 29.29 3.24 43.92
CA GLU A 80 29.29 3.83 42.58
C GLU A 80 29.17 2.78 41.47
N ARG A 81 29.84 1.63 41.61
CA ARG A 81 29.66 0.51 40.66
C ARG A 81 28.21 0.02 40.62
N ARG A 82 27.57 -0.12 41.78
CA ARG A 82 26.16 -0.55 41.86
C ARG A 82 25.24 0.48 41.20
N ARG A 83 25.49 1.77 41.44
CA ARG A 83 24.75 2.87 40.83
C ARG A 83 24.85 2.83 39.30
N ARG A 84 26.07 2.80 38.74
CA ARG A 84 26.30 2.75 37.28
C ARG A 84 25.64 1.54 36.62
N VAL A 85 25.75 0.36 37.23
CA VAL A 85 25.10 -0.85 36.71
C VAL A 85 23.58 -0.69 36.70
N HIS A 86 23.00 -0.04 37.70
CA HIS A 86 21.56 0.19 37.76
C HIS A 86 21.09 1.20 36.71
N GLU A 87 21.78 2.33 36.57
CA GLU A 87 21.50 3.34 35.55
C GLU A 87 21.57 2.76 34.12
N VAL A 88 22.57 1.91 33.85
CA VAL A 88 22.70 1.21 32.57
C VAL A 88 21.61 0.16 32.39
N ALA A 89 21.22 -0.56 33.45
CA ALA A 89 20.13 -1.53 33.37
C ALA A 89 18.79 -0.86 33.04
N GLU A 90 18.51 0.30 33.64
CA GLU A 90 17.32 1.12 33.35
C GLU A 90 17.32 1.67 31.92
N LEU A 91 18.48 2.16 31.45
CA LEU A 91 18.65 2.63 30.08
C LEU A 91 18.30 1.55 29.05
N LEU A 92 18.57 0.29 29.36
CA LEU A 92 18.45 -0.84 28.46
C LEU A 92 17.22 -1.72 28.71
N HIS A 93 16.41 -1.37 29.72
CA HIS A 93 15.25 -2.15 30.13
C HIS A 93 15.60 -3.61 30.47
N VAL A 94 16.64 -3.82 31.28
CA VAL A 94 17.13 -5.16 31.70
C VAL A 94 17.21 -5.32 33.23
N GLU A 95 16.53 -4.48 34.00
CA GLU A 95 16.53 -4.45 35.46
C GLU A 95 16.09 -5.81 36.04
N ASP A 96 15.01 -6.37 35.51
CA ASP A 96 14.44 -7.66 35.93
C ASP A 96 15.30 -8.86 35.54
N LEU A 97 16.32 -8.65 34.70
CA LEU A 97 17.21 -9.70 34.20
C LEU A 97 18.51 -9.78 35.00
N LEU A 98 18.80 -8.81 35.88
CA LEU A 98 20.12 -8.64 36.51
C LEU A 98 20.63 -9.89 37.26
N GLU A 99 19.75 -10.68 37.86
CA GLU A 99 20.12 -11.89 38.60
C GLU A 99 20.14 -13.16 37.73
N ARG A 100 19.64 -13.09 36.50
CA ARG A 100 19.63 -14.22 35.55
C ARG A 100 21.03 -14.48 34.98
N LYS A 101 21.20 -15.65 34.35
CA LYS A 101 22.36 -16.04 33.55
C LYS A 101 22.09 -15.87 32.05
N PRO A 102 23.13 -15.80 31.19
CA PRO A 102 22.97 -15.59 29.75
C PRO A 102 22.07 -16.60 29.02
N HIS A 103 21.96 -17.84 29.50
CA HIS A 103 21.09 -18.85 28.88
C HIS A 103 19.60 -18.72 29.27
N GLU A 104 19.27 -17.81 30.18
CA GLU A 104 17.91 -17.57 30.71
C GLU A 104 17.27 -16.29 30.13
N VAL A 105 17.89 -15.70 29.10
CA VAL A 105 17.46 -14.46 28.44
C VAL A 105 17.38 -14.66 26.92
N SER A 106 16.53 -13.88 26.24
CA SER A 106 16.38 -13.93 24.78
C SER A 106 17.61 -13.35 24.06
N GLY A 107 17.74 -13.60 22.75
CA GLY A 107 18.84 -13.06 21.94
C GLY A 107 18.89 -11.52 21.96
N GLY A 108 17.74 -10.85 21.82
CA GLY A 108 17.64 -9.39 21.92
C GLY A 108 18.03 -8.88 23.32
N GLN A 109 17.59 -9.56 24.38
CA GLN A 109 17.98 -9.23 25.76
C GLN A 109 19.49 -9.40 25.98
N ALA A 110 20.06 -10.51 25.51
CA ALA A 110 21.50 -10.73 25.57
C ALA A 110 22.26 -9.61 24.85
N GLN A 111 21.78 -9.16 23.69
CA GLN A 111 22.39 -8.08 22.93
C GLN A 111 22.36 -6.75 23.70
N ARG A 112 21.23 -6.43 24.35
CA ARG A 112 21.17 -5.27 25.26
C ARG A 112 22.18 -5.39 26.39
N VAL A 113 22.35 -6.58 26.98
CA VAL A 113 23.35 -6.79 28.04
C VAL A 113 24.78 -6.59 27.53
N ALA A 114 25.11 -7.05 26.31
CA ALA A 114 26.42 -6.79 25.71
C ALA A 114 26.68 -5.30 25.49
N LEU A 115 25.68 -4.55 25.03
CA LEU A 115 25.74 -3.09 24.96
C LEU A 115 25.91 -2.48 26.35
N GLY A 116 25.21 -2.98 27.38
CA GLY A 116 25.33 -2.50 28.76
C GLY A 116 26.73 -2.67 29.33
N ARG A 117 27.37 -3.81 29.06
CA ARG A 117 28.78 -4.05 29.42
C ARG A 117 29.72 -3.03 28.76
N ALA A 118 29.41 -2.58 27.56
CA ALA A 118 30.17 -1.54 26.85
C ALA A 118 29.88 -0.13 27.42
N ILE A 119 28.60 0.21 27.64
CA ILE A 119 28.15 1.53 28.09
C ILE A 119 28.65 1.86 29.50
N VAL A 120 28.65 0.89 30.41
CA VAL A 120 28.97 1.13 31.82
C VAL A 120 30.40 1.66 32.04
N MET A 121 31.28 1.44 31.06
CA MET A 121 32.68 1.89 31.08
C MET A 121 32.86 3.34 30.60
N GLU A 122 31.81 4.02 30.12
CA GLU A 122 31.86 5.38 29.58
C GLU A 122 32.97 5.59 28.52
N PRO A 123 32.98 4.79 27.44
CA PRO A 123 34.04 4.81 26.43
C PRO A 123 34.02 6.10 25.59
N ASP A 124 35.15 6.42 24.95
CA ASP A 124 35.24 7.56 24.02
C ASP A 124 34.46 7.31 22.72
N ALA A 125 34.36 6.06 22.28
CA ALA A 125 33.55 5.64 21.14
C ALA A 125 33.13 4.16 21.23
N PHE A 126 32.02 3.83 20.57
CA PHE A 126 31.55 2.46 20.35
C PHE A 126 32.00 1.93 18.99
N LEU A 127 32.45 0.67 19.00
CA LEU A 127 32.78 -0.12 17.82
C LEU A 127 31.87 -1.34 17.82
N LEU A 128 30.90 -1.38 16.90
CA LEU A 128 29.89 -2.44 16.81
C LEU A 128 30.14 -3.27 15.54
N ASP A 129 30.55 -4.52 15.70
CA ASP A 129 30.87 -5.44 14.60
C ASP A 129 29.68 -6.37 14.32
N GLU A 130 28.87 -6.07 13.29
CA GLU A 130 27.67 -6.83 12.91
C GLU A 130 26.78 -7.27 14.09
N PRO A 131 26.41 -6.37 15.01
CA PRO A 131 25.78 -6.72 16.28
C PRO A 131 24.35 -7.30 16.15
N LEU A 132 23.78 -7.29 14.94
CA LEU A 132 22.42 -7.76 14.66
C LEU A 132 22.37 -9.04 13.80
N ALA A 133 23.54 -9.53 13.32
CA ALA A 133 23.60 -10.64 12.37
C ALA A 133 22.94 -11.92 12.88
N ASN A 134 23.10 -12.22 14.17
CA ASN A 134 22.62 -13.44 14.81
C ASN A 134 21.15 -13.39 15.27
N LEU A 135 20.44 -12.28 15.04
CA LEU A 135 19.04 -12.12 15.44
C LEU A 135 18.09 -12.48 14.29
N ASP A 136 16.87 -12.91 14.61
CA ASP A 136 15.80 -13.05 13.61
C ASP A 136 15.30 -11.69 13.11
N ALA A 137 14.56 -11.67 12.00
CA ALA A 137 14.15 -10.44 11.31
C ALA A 137 13.34 -9.48 12.21
N ALA A 138 12.42 -9.99 13.03
CA ALA A 138 11.59 -9.16 13.90
C ALA A 138 12.44 -8.51 15.00
N LEU A 139 13.30 -9.31 15.64
CA LEU A 139 14.23 -8.81 16.66
C LEU A 139 15.27 -7.83 16.08
N ARG A 140 15.72 -8.02 14.83
CA ARG A 140 16.63 -7.07 14.17
C ARG A 140 16.01 -5.68 14.07
N VAL A 141 14.75 -5.57 13.65
CA VAL A 141 14.05 -4.28 13.53
C VAL A 141 13.92 -3.60 14.89
N GLU A 142 13.53 -4.35 15.92
CA GLU A 142 13.43 -3.85 17.29
C GLU A 142 14.78 -3.33 17.80
N MET A 143 15.82 -4.17 17.72
CA MET A 143 17.15 -3.85 18.23
C MET A 143 17.84 -2.74 17.44
N ARG A 144 17.59 -2.63 16.13
CA ARG A 144 18.06 -1.52 15.30
C ARG A 144 17.52 -0.19 15.82
N THR A 145 16.23 -0.14 16.09
CA THR A 145 15.58 1.05 16.67
C THR A 145 16.19 1.39 18.04
N GLU A 146 16.41 0.37 18.86
CA GLU A 146 16.92 0.55 20.21
C GLU A 146 18.38 1.04 20.24
N ILE A 147 19.26 0.46 19.42
CA ILE A 147 20.64 0.92 19.26
C ILE A 147 20.68 2.40 18.85
N LYS A 148 19.82 2.81 17.90
CA LYS A 148 19.74 4.21 17.47
C LYS A 148 19.29 5.14 18.60
N ARG A 149 18.31 4.73 19.42
CA ARG A 149 17.86 5.50 20.59
C ARG A 149 18.97 5.64 21.63
N ILE A 150 19.63 4.54 21.99
CA ILE A 150 20.72 4.52 22.96
C ILE A 150 21.86 5.44 22.48
N GLN A 151 22.28 5.29 21.22
CA GLN A 151 23.35 6.11 20.65
C GLN A 151 22.99 7.60 20.69
N LYS A 152 21.77 7.98 20.29
CA LYS A 152 21.31 9.37 20.36
C LYS A 152 21.23 9.91 21.79
N ARG A 153 20.76 9.10 22.74
CA ARG A 153 20.63 9.48 24.15
C ARG A 153 21.99 9.69 24.82
N LEU A 154 22.98 8.86 24.46
CA LEU A 154 24.33 8.95 25.02
C LEU A 154 25.22 9.98 24.30
N GLY A 155 24.95 10.28 23.03
CA GLY A 155 25.76 11.22 22.23
C GLY A 155 27.19 10.73 21.98
N ILE A 156 27.45 9.43 22.11
CA ILE A 156 28.77 8.83 21.93
C ILE A 156 29.02 8.56 20.45
N SER A 157 30.26 8.77 20.01
CA SER A 157 30.70 8.45 18.64
C SER A 157 30.64 6.95 18.41
N THR A 158 30.02 6.51 17.33
CA THR A 158 29.79 5.09 17.06
C THR A 158 30.19 4.74 15.63
N ILE A 159 30.99 3.68 15.49
CA ILE A 159 31.26 3.00 14.22
C ILE A 159 30.49 1.68 14.24
N PHE A 160 29.56 1.52 13.30
CA PHE A 160 28.74 0.33 13.14
C PHE A 160 29.12 -0.39 11.85
N VAL A 161 29.43 -1.67 11.90
CA VAL A 161 29.74 -2.50 10.72
C VAL A 161 28.53 -3.35 10.39
N THR A 162 28.14 -3.38 9.12
CA THR A 162 27.09 -4.29 8.64
C THR A 162 27.27 -4.62 7.16
N HIS A 163 26.68 -5.72 6.74
CA HIS A 163 26.47 -6.06 5.33
C HIS A 163 25.02 -5.76 4.88
N ASP A 164 24.14 -5.40 5.82
CA ASP A 164 22.74 -5.07 5.58
C ASP A 164 22.58 -3.58 5.23
N GLN A 165 21.98 -3.33 4.07
CA GLN A 165 21.83 -1.97 3.55
C GLN A 165 20.73 -1.19 4.28
N GLU A 166 19.67 -1.86 4.75
CA GLU A 166 18.61 -1.19 5.51
C GLU A 166 19.13 -0.74 6.87
N GLU A 167 19.97 -1.55 7.52
CA GLU A 167 20.68 -1.16 8.73
C GLU A 167 21.53 0.09 8.48
N ALA A 168 22.32 0.10 7.41
CA ALA A 168 23.16 1.24 7.10
C ALA A 168 22.37 2.52 6.81
N LEU A 169 21.33 2.42 5.97
CA LEU A 169 20.49 3.56 5.58
C LEU A 169 19.67 4.11 6.75
N SER A 170 19.26 3.25 7.69
CA SER A 170 18.43 3.67 8.83
C SER A 170 19.23 4.06 10.07
N LEU A 171 20.42 3.51 10.31
CA LEU A 171 21.26 3.82 11.48
C LEU A 171 22.29 4.90 11.22
N GLY A 172 22.83 4.98 10.00
CA GLY A 172 23.97 5.84 9.71
C GLY A 172 23.61 7.31 9.61
N ASP A 173 24.30 8.17 10.35
CA ASP A 173 24.38 9.59 10.01
C ASP A 173 25.28 9.81 8.78
N VAL A 174 26.32 8.98 8.68
CA VAL A 174 27.28 8.90 7.57
C VAL A 174 27.57 7.43 7.31
N ILE A 175 27.60 7.03 6.04
CA ILE A 175 27.90 5.68 5.58
C ILE A 175 29.17 5.73 4.74
N ALA A 176 30.13 4.84 5.02
CA ALA A 176 31.27 4.57 4.17
C ALA A 176 31.06 3.21 3.50
N VAL A 177 30.88 3.22 2.18
CA VAL A 177 30.70 2.01 1.37
C VAL A 177 32.08 1.48 0.96
N MET A 178 32.35 0.21 1.24
CA MET A 178 33.66 -0.43 1.01
C MET A 178 33.55 -1.61 0.05
N LYS A 179 34.59 -1.79 -0.79
CA LYS A 179 34.75 -2.93 -1.69
C LYS A 179 36.23 -3.27 -1.79
N ASP A 180 36.57 -4.56 -1.67
CA ASP A 180 37.94 -5.08 -1.87
C ASP A 180 39.04 -4.31 -1.09
N GLY A 181 38.73 -3.87 0.13
CA GLY A 181 39.65 -3.11 0.98
C GLY A 181 39.65 -1.59 0.77
N GLU A 182 38.92 -1.08 -0.22
CA GLU A 182 38.89 0.33 -0.58
C GLU A 182 37.54 1.00 -0.27
N VAL A 183 37.60 2.24 0.21
CA VAL A 183 36.41 3.09 0.39
C VAL A 183 35.96 3.62 -0.96
N GLN A 184 34.75 3.24 -1.37
CA GLN A 184 34.17 3.60 -2.67
C GLN A 184 33.43 4.94 -2.61
N GLN A 185 32.77 5.22 -1.49
CA GLN A 185 32.05 6.47 -1.25
C GLN A 185 31.82 6.68 0.25
N VAL A 186 31.85 7.93 0.69
CA VAL A 186 31.41 8.36 2.02
C VAL A 186 30.36 9.45 1.87
N GLY A 187 29.22 9.33 2.54
CA GLY A 187 28.15 10.30 2.45
C GLY A 187 27.00 10.04 3.43
N THR A 188 25.99 10.91 3.42
CA THR A 188 24.75 10.65 4.17
C THR A 188 23.97 9.49 3.52
N PRO A 189 23.02 8.84 4.22
CA PRO A 189 22.15 7.83 3.60
C PRO A 189 21.48 8.33 2.30
N HIS A 190 21.07 9.60 2.29
CA HIS A 190 20.48 10.25 1.13
C HIS A 190 21.48 10.32 -0.03
N ASP A 191 22.71 10.79 0.21
CA ASP A 191 23.73 10.91 -0.84
C ASP A 191 24.16 9.55 -1.39
N ILE A 192 24.33 8.55 -0.52
CA ILE A 192 24.67 7.19 -0.94
C ILE A 192 23.58 6.60 -1.84
N TYR A 193 22.30 6.88 -1.56
CA TYR A 193 21.19 6.35 -2.32
C TYR A 193 20.95 7.07 -3.65
N HIS A 194 20.90 8.41 -3.60
CA HIS A 194 20.48 9.27 -4.73
C HIS A 194 21.65 9.78 -5.58
N HIS A 195 22.85 9.84 -5.02
CA HIS A 195 24.05 10.34 -5.69
C HIS A 195 25.22 9.35 -5.58
N PRO A 196 25.05 8.10 -6.08
CA PRO A 196 26.11 7.11 -6.03
C PRO A 196 27.33 7.57 -6.86
N ALA A 197 28.52 7.52 -6.27
CA ALA A 197 29.76 8.02 -6.88
C ALA A 197 30.27 7.12 -8.02
N ASN A 198 29.87 5.84 -8.04
CA ASN A 198 30.24 4.90 -9.07
C ASN A 198 29.20 3.79 -9.24
N PHE A 199 29.36 3.00 -10.31
CA PHE A 199 28.44 1.92 -10.68
C PHE A 199 28.29 0.86 -9.58
N PHE A 200 29.35 0.55 -8.84
CA PHE A 200 29.27 -0.41 -7.75
C PHE A 200 28.37 0.11 -6.62
N VAL A 201 28.53 1.35 -6.16
CA VAL A 201 27.66 1.89 -5.10
C VAL A 201 26.20 1.96 -5.59
N ALA A 202 25.98 2.36 -6.84
CA ALA A 202 24.64 2.44 -7.42
C ALA A 202 23.91 1.08 -7.42
N THR A 203 24.62 0.02 -7.79
CA THR A 203 24.07 -1.35 -7.90
C THR A 203 24.05 -2.10 -6.59
N PHE A 204 24.96 -1.78 -5.67
CA PHE A 204 25.06 -2.41 -4.36
C PHE A 204 24.02 -1.89 -3.38
N ILE A 205 23.59 -0.62 -3.47
CA ILE A 205 22.61 -0.01 -2.57
C ILE A 205 21.22 -0.09 -3.19
N GLY A 206 20.20 -0.48 -2.43
CA GLY A 206 18.79 -0.56 -2.84
C GLY A 206 18.27 -2.00 -2.92
N SER A 207 17.03 -2.20 -2.45
CA SER A 207 16.29 -3.46 -2.56
C SER A 207 14.86 -3.16 -3.00
N PRO A 208 14.43 -3.56 -4.21
CA PRO A 208 15.18 -4.39 -5.17
C PRO A 208 16.40 -3.68 -5.81
N PRO A 209 17.34 -4.44 -6.42
CA PRO A 209 18.52 -3.86 -7.05
C PRO A 209 18.21 -2.88 -8.19
N LEU A 210 19.19 -2.01 -8.51
CA LEU A 210 19.11 -1.06 -9.62
C LEU A 210 18.91 -1.78 -10.96
N ASN A 211 17.96 -1.32 -11.77
CA ASN A 211 17.84 -1.75 -13.16
C ASN A 211 19.01 -1.18 -13.97
N CYS A 212 19.74 -2.04 -14.67
CA CYS A 212 20.92 -1.67 -15.45
C CYS A 212 20.67 -1.96 -16.93
N LEU A 213 20.64 -0.90 -17.74
CA LEU A 213 20.26 -0.93 -19.14
C LEU A 213 21.42 -0.43 -20.01
N PRO A 214 22.05 -1.30 -20.82
CA PRO A 214 23.02 -0.88 -21.82
C PRO A 214 22.33 0.00 -22.86
N CYS A 215 22.90 1.18 -23.11
CA CYS A 215 22.36 2.19 -24.01
C CYS A 215 23.46 2.78 -24.90
N GLN A 216 23.06 3.31 -26.05
CA GLN A 216 23.91 4.11 -26.93
C GLN A 216 23.42 5.55 -26.95
N VAL A 217 24.36 6.49 -26.95
CA VAL A 217 24.05 7.91 -27.15
C VAL A 217 24.02 8.20 -28.64
N GLN A 218 22.87 8.64 -29.15
CA GLN A 218 22.68 9.00 -30.55
C GLN A 218 22.26 10.46 -30.66
N THR A 219 22.77 11.17 -31.67
CA THR A 219 22.34 12.55 -31.95
C THR A 219 21.42 12.55 -33.16
N ASP A 220 20.21 13.09 -33.00
CA ASP A 220 19.22 13.22 -34.06
C ASP A 220 18.66 14.64 -34.07
N ASN A 221 18.77 15.35 -35.19
CA ASN A 221 18.34 16.75 -35.35
C ASN A 221 18.83 17.72 -34.25
N GLY A 222 20.01 17.47 -33.68
CA GLY A 222 20.59 18.28 -32.60
C GLY A 222 20.17 17.88 -31.18
N THR A 223 19.24 16.94 -31.03
CA THR A 223 18.80 16.37 -29.74
C THR A 223 19.57 15.08 -29.45
N LEU A 224 20.08 14.95 -28.23
CA LEU A 224 20.68 13.71 -27.76
C LEU A 224 19.58 12.73 -27.36
N ASN A 225 19.70 11.49 -27.80
CA ASN A 225 18.79 10.41 -27.48
C ASN A 225 19.57 9.27 -26.84
N LEU A 226 18.99 8.70 -25.80
CA LEU A 226 19.47 7.48 -25.18
C LEU A 226 18.70 6.31 -25.76
N ALA A 227 19.37 5.48 -26.56
CA ALA A 227 18.78 4.34 -27.22
C ALA A 227 19.21 3.04 -26.54
N SER A 228 18.25 2.28 -26.01
CA SER A 228 18.44 0.89 -25.60
C SER A 228 17.73 -0.05 -26.58
N ARG A 229 17.77 -1.37 -26.33
CA ARG A 229 16.93 -2.33 -27.08
C ARG A 229 15.44 -2.17 -26.78
N ALA A 230 15.09 -1.58 -25.65
CA ALA A 230 13.72 -1.46 -25.16
C ALA A 230 13.09 -0.11 -25.49
N PHE A 231 13.88 0.96 -25.57
CA PHE A 231 13.36 2.32 -25.69
C PHE A 231 14.33 3.26 -26.39
N ARG A 232 13.81 4.39 -26.83
CA ARG A 232 14.58 5.55 -27.27
C ARG A 232 14.03 6.78 -26.56
N LEU A 233 14.80 7.32 -25.62
CA LEU A 233 14.38 8.44 -24.80
C LEU A 233 15.18 9.70 -25.16
N PRO A 234 14.54 10.86 -25.36
CA PRO A 234 15.26 12.11 -25.51
C PRO A 234 15.94 12.48 -24.18
N LEU A 235 17.20 12.90 -24.24
CA LEU A 235 17.90 13.46 -23.10
C LEU A 235 17.70 14.97 -23.12
N GLU A 236 17.02 15.51 -22.11
CA GLU A 236 16.94 16.95 -21.90
C GLU A 236 18.33 17.51 -21.57
N ALA A 237 18.61 18.74 -22.00
CA ALA A 237 19.89 19.39 -21.74
C ALA A 237 20.01 19.76 -20.26
N ALA A 238 20.58 18.86 -19.46
CA ALA A 238 20.97 19.08 -18.06
C ALA A 238 22.49 19.20 -17.91
N ASP A 239 22.95 19.69 -16.75
CA ASP A 239 24.38 19.72 -16.42
C ASP A 239 25.01 18.32 -16.57
N GLY A 240 26.09 18.23 -17.34
CA GLY A 240 26.78 16.96 -17.63
C GLY A 240 26.33 16.23 -18.90
N THR A 241 25.20 16.58 -19.52
CA THR A 241 24.77 15.93 -20.78
C THR A 241 25.70 16.19 -21.97
N ALA A 242 26.46 17.29 -21.93
CA ALA A 242 27.45 17.62 -22.94
C ALA A 242 28.63 16.61 -22.98
N SER A 243 29.00 15.99 -21.86
CA SER A 243 30.10 15.01 -21.80
C SER A 243 29.70 13.65 -22.41
N LEU A 244 28.40 13.37 -22.49
CA LEU A 244 27.85 12.15 -23.10
C LEU A 244 27.95 12.15 -24.63
N ARG A 245 28.13 13.31 -25.27
CA ARG A 245 28.22 13.45 -26.75
C ARG A 245 29.34 12.65 -27.40
N HIS A 246 30.35 12.27 -26.62
CA HIS A 246 31.52 11.52 -27.08
C HIS A 246 31.61 10.12 -26.47
N GLN A 247 30.59 9.67 -25.74
CA GLN A 247 30.54 8.34 -25.15
C GLN A 247 29.74 7.40 -26.06
N GLY A 248 30.33 6.25 -26.40
CA GLY A 248 29.69 5.25 -27.24
C GLY A 248 28.56 4.53 -26.49
N GLU A 249 28.91 3.43 -25.82
CA GLU A 249 27.99 2.68 -24.96
C GLU A 249 28.03 3.21 -23.54
N ILE A 250 26.85 3.46 -22.95
CA ILE A 250 26.69 3.90 -21.57
C ILE A 250 25.70 2.99 -20.84
N MET A 251 25.84 2.88 -19.51
CA MET A 251 24.92 2.12 -18.68
C MET A 251 23.91 3.06 -18.02
N LEU A 252 22.64 2.88 -18.31
CA LEU A 252 21.56 3.58 -17.62
C LEU A 252 21.15 2.80 -16.37
N GLY A 253 21.21 3.48 -15.22
CA GLY A 253 20.71 2.97 -13.95
C GLY A 253 19.36 3.56 -13.61
N ILE A 254 18.33 2.74 -13.40
CA ILE A 254 17.00 3.19 -12.94
C ILE A 254 16.59 2.42 -11.70
N ARG A 255 16.22 3.13 -10.64
CA ARG A 255 15.69 2.53 -9.42
C ARG A 255 14.29 1.92 -9.67
N PRO A 256 13.99 0.70 -9.19
CA PRO A 256 12.68 0.07 -9.40
C PRO A 256 11.48 0.92 -9.00
N GLU A 257 11.57 1.68 -7.92
CA GLU A 257 10.52 2.56 -7.42
C GLU A 257 10.33 3.85 -8.25
N LEU A 258 11.24 4.15 -9.18
CA LEU A 258 11.10 5.26 -10.13
C LEU A 258 10.43 4.83 -11.44
N ILE A 259 10.13 3.53 -11.60
CA ILE A 259 9.39 3.03 -12.75
C ILE A 259 7.89 3.06 -12.40
N ALA A 260 7.18 4.00 -13.00
CA ALA A 260 5.72 4.07 -12.91
C ALA A 260 5.07 3.24 -14.02
N ILE A 261 3.98 2.55 -13.69
CA ILE A 261 3.11 1.91 -14.68
C ILE A 261 2.11 2.96 -15.14
N ALA A 262 2.04 3.21 -16.45
CA ALA A 262 1.17 4.22 -17.04
C ALA A 262 0.56 3.69 -18.36
N PRO A 263 -0.60 4.23 -18.79
CA PRO A 263 -1.11 4.03 -20.14
C PRO A 263 -0.09 4.47 -21.20
N GLU A 264 -0.18 3.91 -22.41
CA GLU A 264 0.74 4.21 -23.51
C GLU A 264 0.75 5.72 -23.85
N ARG A 265 1.93 6.31 -23.80
CA ARG A 265 2.27 7.69 -24.17
C ARG A 265 3.61 7.72 -24.93
N PRO A 266 3.93 8.81 -25.65
CA PRO A 266 5.19 8.90 -26.41
C PRO A 266 6.48 8.69 -25.59
N ASP A 267 6.42 8.91 -24.28
CA ASP A 267 7.51 8.76 -23.31
C ASP A 267 7.49 7.43 -22.55
N THR A 268 6.57 6.51 -22.88
CA THR A 268 6.44 5.21 -22.21
C THR A 268 7.15 4.09 -22.97
N VAL A 269 7.49 3.05 -22.23
CA VAL A 269 8.13 1.84 -22.77
C VAL A 269 7.17 0.68 -22.63
N ALA A 270 6.76 0.10 -23.76
CA ALA A 270 5.94 -1.11 -23.75
C ALA A 270 6.74 -2.27 -23.13
N ALA A 271 6.19 -2.89 -22.09
CA ALA A 271 6.81 -4.01 -21.38
C ALA A 271 5.77 -5.08 -21.06
N ARG A 272 6.19 -6.35 -21.11
CA ARG A 272 5.38 -7.50 -20.73
C ARG A 272 5.66 -7.87 -19.28
N VAL A 273 4.62 -8.03 -18.45
CA VAL A 273 4.80 -8.58 -17.10
C VAL A 273 5.16 -10.07 -17.22
N SER A 274 6.33 -10.44 -16.75
CA SER A 274 6.86 -11.81 -16.74
C SER A 274 6.62 -12.52 -15.40
N LEU A 275 6.71 -11.78 -14.29
CA LEU A 275 6.46 -12.29 -12.93
C LEU A 275 5.90 -11.17 -12.05
N ILE A 276 5.06 -11.56 -11.08
CA ILE A 276 4.51 -10.69 -10.05
C ILE A 276 4.90 -11.29 -8.70
N GLU A 277 5.62 -10.52 -7.88
CA GLU A 277 6.03 -10.91 -6.54
C GLU A 277 5.32 -10.02 -5.51
N PRO A 278 4.21 -10.49 -4.90
CA PRO A 278 3.52 -9.74 -3.85
C PRO A 278 4.31 -9.80 -2.54
N LEU A 279 4.58 -8.63 -1.96
CA LEU A 279 5.26 -8.45 -0.66
C LEU A 279 4.33 -7.79 0.38
N GLY A 280 3.02 -8.04 0.25
CA GLY A 280 1.97 -7.45 1.07
C GLY A 280 1.64 -6.02 0.64
N SER A 281 2.24 -5.03 1.30
CA SER A 281 1.98 -3.60 1.01
C SER A 281 2.60 -3.09 -0.30
N ARG A 282 3.42 -3.91 -0.95
CA ARG A 282 4.12 -3.60 -2.20
C ARG A 282 4.11 -4.82 -3.09
N THR A 283 4.23 -4.60 -4.39
CA THR A 283 4.39 -5.65 -5.39
C THR A 283 5.61 -5.33 -6.24
N ILE A 284 6.49 -6.32 -6.44
CA ILE A 284 7.57 -6.22 -7.42
C ILE A 284 7.03 -6.82 -8.72
N LEU A 285 7.06 -6.03 -9.79
CA LEU A 285 6.76 -6.49 -11.14
C LEU A 285 8.08 -6.77 -11.85
N ILE A 286 8.28 -7.99 -12.33
CA ILE A 286 9.36 -8.30 -13.26
C ILE A 286 8.81 -8.14 -14.67
N LEU A 287 9.36 -7.18 -15.40
CA LEU A 287 8.93 -6.73 -16.72
C LEU A 287 9.96 -7.16 -17.76
N GLU A 288 9.51 -7.48 -18.96
CA GLU A 288 10.35 -7.75 -20.11
C GLU A 288 10.07 -6.72 -21.21
N ALA A 289 11.08 -5.95 -21.61
CA ALA A 289 10.99 -4.95 -22.66
C ALA A 289 12.20 -5.07 -23.60
N GLY A 290 11.96 -5.23 -24.91
CA GLY A 290 13.06 -5.33 -25.89
C GLY A 290 14.07 -6.45 -25.62
N GLY A 291 13.65 -7.54 -24.97
CA GLY A 291 14.51 -8.65 -24.55
C GLY A 291 15.40 -8.35 -23.34
N VAL A 292 15.08 -7.31 -22.57
CA VAL A 292 15.74 -6.97 -21.30
C VAL A 292 14.75 -7.07 -20.15
N GLU A 293 15.21 -7.62 -19.03
CA GLU A 293 14.44 -7.72 -17.79
C GLU A 293 14.57 -6.43 -16.96
N LEU A 294 13.44 -5.95 -16.45
CA LEU A 294 13.31 -4.77 -15.60
C LEU A 294 12.49 -5.13 -14.36
N ARG A 295 12.75 -4.45 -13.25
CA ARG A 295 11.98 -4.55 -12.01
C ARG A 295 11.32 -3.21 -11.73
N ALA A 296 10.01 -3.21 -11.51
CA ALA A 296 9.27 -2.07 -11.01
C ALA A 296 8.71 -2.38 -9.61
N LEU A 297 8.77 -1.42 -8.69
CA LEU A 297 8.19 -1.54 -7.35
C LEU A 297 6.94 -0.67 -7.26
N VAL A 298 5.76 -1.30 -7.15
CA VAL A 298 4.46 -0.63 -7.08
C VAL A 298 3.83 -0.81 -5.70
N GLN A 299 2.99 0.15 -5.28
CA GLN A 299 2.29 0.08 -3.99
C GLN A 299 1.01 -0.76 -4.09
N GLY A 300 0.72 -1.54 -3.03
CA GLY A 300 -0.46 -2.38 -2.90
C GLY A 300 -0.35 -3.76 -3.54
N GLU A 301 -1.38 -4.59 -3.34
CA GLU A 301 -1.65 -5.79 -4.13
C GLU A 301 -2.23 -5.33 -5.47
N THR A 302 -1.36 -5.05 -6.44
CA THR A 302 -1.82 -4.73 -7.79
C THR A 302 -2.40 -6.00 -8.40
N SER A 303 -3.72 -6.11 -8.43
CA SER A 303 -4.36 -7.00 -9.40
C SER A 303 -4.00 -6.47 -10.78
N ALA A 304 -3.36 -7.26 -11.64
CA ALA A 304 -2.80 -6.87 -12.94
C ALA A 304 -3.81 -6.30 -13.97
N LEU A 305 -5.04 -6.00 -13.56
CA LEU A 305 -6.15 -5.55 -14.39
C LEU A 305 -6.72 -4.25 -13.84
N HIS A 306 -6.88 -3.28 -14.74
CA HIS A 306 -7.57 -2.01 -14.53
C HIS A 306 -8.99 -2.23 -13.96
N PHE A 307 -9.49 -1.32 -13.10
CA PHE A 307 -10.79 -1.47 -12.41
C PHE A 307 -11.94 -1.86 -13.35
N ALA A 308 -12.11 -1.15 -14.47
CA ALA A 308 -13.19 -1.42 -15.41
C ALA A 308 -13.08 -2.82 -16.04
N ASP A 309 -11.85 -3.30 -16.26
CA ASP A 309 -11.60 -4.63 -16.83
C ASP A 309 -11.85 -5.73 -15.80
N ARG A 310 -11.49 -5.51 -14.52
CA ARG A 310 -11.85 -6.42 -13.42
C ARG A 310 -13.35 -6.58 -13.30
N LEU A 311 -14.08 -5.47 -13.46
CA LEU A 311 -15.53 -5.47 -13.39
C LEU A 311 -16.17 -6.20 -14.58
N CYS A 312 -15.68 -5.98 -15.81
CA CYS A 312 -16.14 -6.72 -16.98
C CYS A 312 -15.85 -8.23 -16.83
N ALA A 313 -14.65 -8.60 -16.39
CA ALA A 313 -14.30 -9.99 -16.12
C ALA A 313 -15.18 -10.63 -15.03
N ALA A 314 -15.55 -9.89 -13.99
CA ALA A 314 -16.47 -10.34 -12.97
C ALA A 314 -17.90 -10.53 -13.54
N ILE A 315 -18.36 -9.64 -14.41
CA ILE A 315 -19.66 -9.79 -15.10
C ILE A 315 -19.66 -11.06 -15.94
N ASP A 316 -18.61 -11.30 -16.72
CA ASP A 316 -18.48 -12.47 -17.58
C ASP A 316 -18.43 -13.77 -16.77
N ALA A 317 -17.62 -13.80 -15.72
CA ALA A 317 -17.47 -14.97 -14.86
C ALA A 317 -18.77 -15.35 -14.13
N LYS A 318 -19.56 -14.36 -13.72
CA LYS A 318 -20.83 -14.56 -13.01
C LYS A 318 -22.03 -14.67 -13.97
N GLY A 319 -21.83 -14.31 -15.24
CA GLY A 319 -22.90 -14.13 -16.22
C GLY A 319 -23.94 -13.08 -15.81
N SER A 320 -23.59 -12.12 -14.97
CA SER A 320 -24.54 -11.22 -14.32
C SER A 320 -23.96 -9.81 -14.16
N ALA A 321 -24.75 -8.80 -14.53
CA ALA A 321 -24.43 -7.39 -14.29
C ALA A 321 -25.15 -6.81 -13.05
N VAL A 322 -25.73 -7.68 -12.21
CA VAL A 322 -26.48 -7.26 -11.02
C VAL A 322 -25.52 -6.83 -9.91
N VAL A 323 -25.78 -5.69 -9.30
CA VAL A 323 -25.07 -5.24 -8.10
C VAL A 323 -26.05 -5.23 -6.93
N VAL A 324 -25.71 -5.93 -5.86
CA VAL A 324 -26.56 -5.99 -4.66
C VAL A 324 -26.26 -4.78 -3.78
N GLY A 325 -27.22 -3.86 -3.69
CA GLY A 325 -27.19 -2.77 -2.73
C GLY A 325 -27.39 -3.29 -1.31
N LEU A 326 -26.55 -2.83 -0.38
CA LEU A 326 -26.68 -3.16 1.05
C LEU A 326 -27.11 -1.90 1.81
N ASP A 327 -28.43 -1.75 1.97
CA ASP A 327 -29.08 -0.67 2.74
C ASP A 327 -29.87 -1.21 3.95
N PRO A 328 -29.21 -1.93 4.88
CA PRO A 328 -29.88 -2.65 5.95
C PRO A 328 -30.61 -1.69 6.89
N ARG A 329 -31.75 -2.12 7.42
CA ARG A 329 -32.64 -1.34 8.26
C ARG A 329 -33.07 -2.18 9.44
N PRO A 330 -32.83 -1.75 10.69
CA PRO A 330 -33.21 -2.54 11.87
C PRO A 330 -34.68 -2.98 11.85
N GLU A 331 -35.57 -2.12 11.38
CA GLU A 331 -37.01 -2.39 11.27
C GLU A 331 -37.41 -3.41 10.19
N SER A 332 -36.49 -3.78 9.30
CA SER A 332 -36.72 -4.74 8.21
C SER A 332 -35.81 -5.97 8.31
N LEU A 333 -34.93 -6.04 9.31
CA LEU A 333 -34.13 -7.23 9.56
C LEU A 333 -35.03 -8.40 10.00
N PRO A 334 -34.61 -9.66 9.74
CA PRO A 334 -35.17 -10.81 10.42
C PRO A 334 -35.21 -10.57 11.95
N PRO A 335 -36.39 -10.65 12.59
CA PRO A 335 -36.58 -10.34 14.01
C PRO A 335 -35.59 -11.04 14.95
N HIS A 336 -35.25 -12.30 14.66
CA HIS A 336 -34.31 -13.08 15.47
C HIS A 336 -32.90 -12.47 15.51
N LEU A 337 -32.38 -11.93 14.41
CA LEU A 337 -31.01 -11.38 14.37
C LEU A 337 -30.82 -10.23 15.35
N LEU A 338 -31.78 -9.30 15.39
CA LEU A 338 -31.71 -8.16 16.31
C LEU A 338 -31.94 -8.61 17.76
N ALA A 339 -32.82 -9.58 17.99
CA ALA A 339 -33.08 -10.12 19.33
C ALA A 339 -31.84 -10.83 19.91
N GLU A 340 -31.17 -11.66 19.10
CA GLU A 340 -29.93 -12.35 19.47
C GLU A 340 -28.81 -11.35 19.79
N CYS A 341 -28.57 -10.36 18.94
CA CYS A 341 -27.53 -9.37 19.18
C CYS A 341 -27.80 -8.54 20.45
N ARG A 342 -29.07 -8.21 20.73
CA ARG A 342 -29.47 -7.52 21.97
C ARG A 342 -29.29 -8.39 23.21
N ALA A 343 -29.51 -9.69 23.11
CA ALA A 343 -29.26 -10.63 24.20
C ALA A 343 -27.76 -10.77 24.49
N GLU A 344 -26.91 -10.76 23.44
CA GLU A 344 -25.46 -10.90 23.55
C GLU A 344 -24.74 -9.61 24.01
N LEU A 345 -25.13 -8.45 23.45
CA LEU A 345 -24.40 -7.19 23.59
C LEU A 345 -25.15 -6.12 24.40
N GLY A 346 -26.37 -6.42 24.84
CA GLY A 346 -27.29 -5.48 25.49
C GLY A 346 -28.07 -4.61 24.49
N ASP A 347 -29.17 -3.99 24.92
CA ASP A 347 -30.00 -3.13 24.06
C ASP A 347 -29.34 -1.76 23.86
N ASN A 348 -28.38 -1.70 22.93
CA ASN A 348 -27.62 -0.51 22.61
C ASN A 348 -27.24 -0.47 21.11
N VAL A 349 -26.53 0.59 20.71
CA VAL A 349 -26.10 0.80 19.32
C VAL A 349 -25.13 -0.27 18.80
N GLN A 350 -24.35 -0.92 19.67
CA GLN A 350 -23.44 -2.00 19.29
C GLN A 350 -24.23 -3.24 18.84
N ALA A 351 -25.30 -3.60 19.57
CA ALA A 351 -26.19 -4.69 19.17
C ALA A 351 -26.86 -4.43 17.82
N VAL A 352 -27.28 -3.18 17.56
CA VAL A 352 -27.86 -2.80 16.27
C VAL A 352 -26.81 -2.93 15.16
N ALA A 353 -25.61 -2.37 15.34
CA ALA A 353 -24.55 -2.43 14.34
C ALA A 353 -24.10 -3.88 14.04
N GLU A 354 -24.01 -4.72 15.07
CA GLU A 354 -23.71 -6.15 14.93
C GLU A 354 -24.80 -6.87 14.14
N ALA A 355 -26.09 -6.58 14.39
CA ALA A 355 -27.19 -7.16 13.63
C ALA A 355 -27.15 -6.76 12.15
N LEU A 356 -26.82 -5.50 11.84
CA LEU A 356 -26.63 -5.04 10.44
C LEU A 356 -25.49 -5.79 9.75
N TRP A 357 -24.35 -5.98 10.46
CA TRP A 357 -23.23 -6.75 9.94
C TRP A 357 -23.60 -8.22 9.71
N ARG A 358 -24.23 -8.90 10.68
CA ARG A 358 -24.64 -10.31 10.56
C ARG A 358 -25.60 -10.52 9.39
N PHE A 359 -26.57 -9.61 9.22
CA PHE A 359 -27.50 -9.64 8.10
C PHE A 359 -26.77 -9.50 6.76
N ASN A 360 -25.92 -8.48 6.60
CA ASN A 360 -25.20 -8.28 5.34
C ASN A 360 -24.21 -9.38 5.03
N ARG A 361 -23.55 -9.94 6.06
CA ARG A 361 -22.72 -11.14 5.90
C ARG A 361 -23.54 -12.30 5.32
N GLY A 362 -24.72 -12.58 5.89
CA GLY A 362 -25.61 -13.64 5.37
C GLY A 362 -26.07 -13.40 3.93
N ILE A 363 -26.34 -12.13 3.56
CA ILE A 363 -26.62 -11.76 2.17
C ILE A 363 -25.41 -12.03 1.27
N ILE A 364 -24.22 -11.52 1.63
CA ILE A 364 -22.98 -11.70 0.86
C ILE A 364 -22.67 -13.19 0.65
N ASP A 365 -22.69 -13.98 1.72
CA ASP A 365 -22.45 -15.42 1.70
C ASP A 365 -23.39 -16.13 0.72
N SER A 366 -24.62 -15.64 0.59
CA SER A 366 -25.65 -16.24 -0.29
C SER A 366 -25.56 -15.81 -1.75
N VAL A 367 -24.98 -14.64 -2.05
CA VAL A 367 -24.99 -14.06 -3.41
C VAL A 367 -23.61 -14.00 -4.08
N HIS A 368 -22.50 -14.21 -3.36
CA HIS A 368 -21.14 -13.96 -3.85
C HIS A 368 -20.74 -14.69 -5.14
N ASP A 369 -21.35 -15.82 -5.43
CA ASP A 369 -21.12 -16.63 -6.62
C ASP A 369 -22.03 -16.28 -7.81
N VAL A 370 -23.07 -15.45 -7.61
CA VAL A 370 -24.05 -15.09 -8.65
C VAL A 370 -24.06 -13.60 -9.04
N VAL A 371 -23.32 -12.75 -8.32
CA VAL A 371 -23.17 -11.32 -8.66
C VAL A 371 -21.69 -10.91 -8.72
N PRO A 372 -21.33 -9.89 -9.53
CA PRO A 372 -19.97 -9.37 -9.61
C PRO A 372 -19.58 -8.45 -8.44
N ALA A 373 -20.56 -7.75 -7.84
CA ALA A 373 -20.27 -6.71 -6.87
C ALA A 373 -21.40 -6.47 -5.86
N VAL A 374 -21.03 -5.89 -4.73
CA VAL A 374 -21.96 -5.34 -3.72
C VAL A 374 -21.75 -3.84 -3.55
N LYS A 375 -22.81 -3.16 -3.11
CA LYS A 375 -22.82 -1.71 -2.95
C LYS A 375 -23.32 -1.27 -1.57
N PRO A 376 -22.47 -1.30 -0.53
CA PRO A 376 -22.85 -0.84 0.80
C PRO A 376 -23.13 0.66 0.86
N GLN A 377 -24.28 1.02 1.42
CA GLN A 377 -24.72 2.41 1.59
C GLN A 377 -24.24 3.00 2.91
N LEU A 378 -23.22 3.88 2.86
CA LEU A 378 -22.56 4.43 4.06
C LEU A 378 -23.54 5.03 5.06
N ALA A 379 -24.55 5.77 4.58
CA ALA A 379 -25.50 6.46 5.44
C ALA A 379 -26.25 5.55 6.43
N PHE A 380 -26.49 4.27 6.08
CA PHE A 380 -27.14 3.29 6.97
C PHE A 380 -26.22 2.77 8.07
N TYR A 381 -24.91 2.99 7.94
CA TYR A 381 -23.91 2.66 8.96
C TYR A 381 -23.58 3.89 9.80
N GLU A 382 -23.35 5.04 9.16
CA GLU A 382 -22.96 6.31 9.81
C GLU A 382 -23.95 6.75 10.88
N ARG A 383 -25.25 6.47 10.68
CA ARG A 383 -26.31 6.75 11.65
C ARG A 383 -26.04 6.15 13.04
N TYR A 384 -25.26 5.09 13.12
CA TYR A 384 -24.92 4.37 14.35
C TYR A 384 -23.52 4.72 14.89
N GLY A 385 -22.89 5.77 14.37
CA GLY A 385 -21.59 6.25 14.84
C GLY A 385 -20.47 5.22 14.63
N ILE A 386 -19.53 5.16 15.58
CA ILE A 386 -18.35 4.30 15.49
C ILE A 386 -18.72 2.81 15.32
N PRO A 387 -19.65 2.22 16.10
CA PRO A 387 -20.06 0.83 15.89
C PRO A 387 -20.61 0.57 14.49
N GLY A 388 -21.38 1.51 13.93
CA GLY A 388 -21.87 1.42 12.57
C GLY A 388 -20.74 1.42 11.54
N LEU A 389 -19.78 2.33 11.68
CA LEU A 389 -18.60 2.39 10.80
C LEU A 389 -17.74 1.12 10.90
N GLN A 390 -17.62 0.51 12.08
CA GLN A 390 -16.97 -0.80 12.24
C GLN A 390 -17.73 -1.91 11.52
N ALA A 391 -19.07 -1.90 11.59
CA ALA A 391 -19.90 -2.84 10.83
C ALA A 391 -19.76 -2.63 9.31
N TYR A 392 -19.62 -1.38 8.85
CA TYR A 392 -19.32 -1.07 7.45
C TYR A 392 -17.97 -1.66 7.03
N ALA A 393 -16.90 -1.38 7.77
CA ALA A 393 -15.56 -1.90 7.49
C ALA A 393 -15.56 -3.42 7.38
N ARG A 394 -16.15 -4.10 8.38
CA ARG A 394 -16.29 -5.57 8.38
C ARG A 394 -17.13 -6.08 7.21
N THR A 395 -18.17 -5.36 6.80
CA THR A 395 -18.98 -5.74 5.63
C THR A 395 -18.18 -5.61 4.34
N THR A 396 -17.43 -4.52 4.17
CA THR A 396 -16.58 -4.31 2.98
C THR A 396 -15.47 -5.34 2.89
N GLN A 397 -14.82 -5.65 4.00
CA GLN A 397 -13.76 -6.65 4.05
C GLN A 397 -14.30 -8.05 3.74
N HIS A 398 -15.42 -8.45 4.36
CA HIS A 398 -16.04 -9.75 4.10
C HIS A 398 -16.46 -9.92 2.64
N ALA A 399 -16.99 -8.87 1.99
CA ALA A 399 -17.31 -8.90 0.57
C ALA A 399 -16.08 -9.14 -0.32
N LYS A 400 -14.96 -8.46 -0.01
CA LYS A 400 -13.69 -8.66 -0.73
C LYS A 400 -13.15 -10.07 -0.55
N GLU A 401 -13.18 -10.60 0.68
CA GLU A 401 -12.77 -11.97 1.00
C GLU A 401 -13.64 -13.02 0.27
N ALA A 402 -14.92 -12.72 0.06
CA ALA A 402 -15.83 -13.53 -0.74
C ALA A 402 -15.63 -13.40 -2.27
N GLY A 403 -14.65 -12.60 -2.72
CA GLY A 403 -14.31 -12.41 -4.14
C GLY A 403 -15.24 -11.45 -4.89
N LEU A 404 -15.98 -10.60 -4.17
CA LEU A 404 -16.82 -9.57 -4.77
C LEU A 404 -16.09 -8.23 -4.85
N LEU A 405 -16.37 -7.47 -5.92
CA LEU A 405 -15.98 -6.06 -5.96
C LEU A 405 -16.89 -5.24 -5.04
N VAL A 406 -16.31 -4.24 -4.37
CA VAL A 406 -17.04 -3.37 -3.44
C VAL A 406 -17.17 -1.96 -4.01
N ILE A 407 -18.41 -1.49 -4.17
CA ILE A 407 -18.71 -0.12 -4.57
C ILE A 407 -19.24 0.63 -3.34
N ALA A 408 -18.42 1.49 -2.73
CA ALA A 408 -18.85 2.34 -1.62
C ALA A 408 -19.88 3.37 -2.11
N ASP A 409 -21.10 3.34 -1.56
CA ASP A 409 -22.09 4.37 -1.88
C ASP A 409 -22.06 5.51 -0.86
N GLY A 410 -21.13 6.45 -1.06
CA GLY A 410 -20.88 7.58 -0.16
C GLY A 410 -21.31 8.94 -0.71
N LYS A 411 -21.45 9.07 -2.04
CA LYS A 411 -21.77 10.32 -2.77
C LYS A 411 -20.94 11.51 -2.30
N ARG A 412 -19.67 11.26 -1.96
CA ARG A 412 -18.76 12.27 -1.41
C ARG A 412 -18.45 13.33 -2.44
N ASN A 413 -18.27 14.55 -1.97
CA ASN A 413 -17.71 15.67 -2.70
C ASN A 413 -17.23 16.69 -1.65
N ASP A 414 -16.12 17.36 -1.94
CA ASP A 414 -15.61 18.47 -1.14
C ASP A 414 -14.65 19.29 -2.03
N ILE A 415 -13.97 20.29 -1.47
CA ILE A 415 -12.97 21.07 -2.19
C ILE A 415 -11.56 20.49 -1.99
N GLY A 416 -10.77 20.43 -3.06
CA GLY A 416 -9.31 20.25 -3.04
C GLY A 416 -8.78 19.23 -2.03
N SER A 417 -8.08 19.69 -1.00
CA SER A 417 -7.43 18.83 0.01
C SER A 417 -8.40 17.96 0.81
N THR A 418 -9.61 18.45 1.09
CA THR A 418 -10.60 17.68 1.86
C THR A 418 -11.19 16.56 0.99
N ALA A 419 -11.42 16.84 -0.30
CA ALA A 419 -11.77 15.81 -1.27
C ALA A 419 -10.67 14.76 -1.38
N GLY A 420 -9.40 15.18 -1.38
CA GLY A 420 -8.25 14.27 -1.33
C GLY A 420 -8.23 13.36 -0.10
N ALA A 421 -8.57 13.87 1.09
CA ALA A 421 -8.67 13.04 2.30
C ALA A 421 -9.78 11.99 2.22
N TYR A 422 -10.95 12.35 1.66
CA TYR A 422 -12.01 11.37 1.39
C TYR A 422 -11.58 10.36 0.32
N ALA A 423 -10.90 10.81 -0.73
CA ALA A 423 -10.39 9.94 -1.78
C ALA A 423 -9.45 8.89 -1.19
N GLU A 424 -8.44 9.30 -0.41
CA GLU A 424 -7.50 8.39 0.23
C GLU A 424 -8.19 7.39 1.17
N ALA A 425 -9.18 7.86 1.96
CA ALA A 425 -9.89 6.98 2.91
C ALA A 425 -10.66 5.84 2.23
N PHE A 426 -11.22 6.09 1.03
CA PHE A 426 -12.09 5.12 0.33
C PHE A 426 -11.42 4.43 -0.85
N LEU A 427 -10.44 5.06 -1.50
CA LEU A 427 -9.81 4.59 -2.74
C LEU A 427 -8.29 4.42 -2.61
N GLY A 428 -7.70 4.80 -1.47
CA GLY A 428 -6.28 4.67 -1.18
C GLY A 428 -5.78 3.23 -1.14
N ALA A 429 -4.47 3.08 -0.95
CA ALA A 429 -3.80 1.78 -1.00
C ALA A 429 -4.28 0.80 0.09
N SER A 430 -4.60 1.31 1.29
CA SER A 430 -4.99 0.49 2.45
C SER A 430 -5.82 1.27 3.44
N GLY A 431 -6.74 0.60 4.13
CA GLY A 431 -7.57 1.18 5.18
C GLY A 431 -8.89 0.45 5.34
N ASP A 432 -9.48 0.60 6.53
CA ASP A 432 -10.71 -0.10 6.95
C ASP A 432 -11.92 0.20 6.03
N PHE A 433 -11.90 1.34 5.33
CA PHE A 433 -13.00 1.79 4.47
C PHE A 433 -12.72 1.65 2.97
N THR A 434 -11.54 1.12 2.60
CA THR A 434 -11.14 1.01 1.20
C THR A 434 -12.14 0.16 0.40
N ALA A 435 -12.48 0.61 -0.79
CA ALA A 435 -13.41 -0.02 -1.71
C ALA A 435 -12.78 -0.13 -3.11
N ASP A 436 -13.40 -0.90 -4.01
CA ASP A 436 -12.99 -0.96 -5.41
C ASP A 436 -13.48 0.22 -6.22
N ALA A 437 -14.58 0.84 -5.80
CA ALA A 437 -15.03 2.12 -6.32
C ALA A 437 -15.82 2.93 -5.30
N LEU A 438 -15.95 4.24 -5.54
CA LEU A 438 -16.74 5.17 -4.72
C LEU A 438 -17.73 5.97 -5.57
N THR A 439 -18.96 6.13 -5.10
CA THR A 439 -19.89 7.09 -5.69
C THR A 439 -19.57 8.53 -5.24
N VAL A 440 -19.57 9.47 -6.18
CA VAL A 440 -19.24 10.89 -5.94
C VAL A 440 -20.28 11.82 -6.54
N ASN A 441 -20.46 13.00 -5.94
CA ASN A 441 -21.38 14.03 -6.45
C ASN A 441 -20.57 15.08 -7.24
N PRO A 442 -20.91 15.44 -8.48
CA PRO A 442 -20.13 16.39 -9.28
C PRO A 442 -20.47 17.88 -9.10
N PHE A 443 -21.34 18.24 -8.15
CA PHE A 443 -21.88 19.60 -8.06
C PHE A 443 -20.83 20.72 -8.00
N LEU A 444 -19.68 20.49 -7.36
CA LEU A 444 -18.57 21.45 -7.27
C LEU A 444 -17.65 21.49 -8.51
N GLY A 445 -17.97 20.74 -9.56
CA GLY A 445 -17.19 20.66 -10.78
C GLY A 445 -15.87 19.89 -10.62
N ARG A 446 -14.90 20.22 -11.47
CA ARG A 446 -13.64 19.47 -11.59
C ARG A 446 -12.84 19.44 -10.29
N ASP A 447 -12.74 20.55 -9.58
CA ASP A 447 -11.93 20.66 -8.36
C ASP A 447 -12.40 19.73 -7.23
N GLY A 448 -13.69 19.38 -7.22
CA GLY A 448 -14.24 18.42 -6.25
C GLY A 448 -14.20 16.97 -6.69
N ILE A 449 -13.94 16.70 -7.97
CA ILE A 449 -13.93 15.35 -8.54
C ILE A 449 -12.50 14.86 -8.84
N GLN A 450 -11.61 15.75 -9.29
CA GLN A 450 -10.25 15.41 -9.71
C GLN A 450 -9.47 14.64 -8.62
N PRO A 451 -9.51 15.01 -7.31
CA PRO A 451 -8.81 14.24 -6.29
C PRO A 451 -9.26 12.77 -6.18
N PHE A 452 -10.54 12.50 -6.42
CA PHE A 452 -11.06 11.13 -6.44
C PHE A 452 -10.62 10.37 -7.68
N ILE A 453 -10.59 11.03 -8.84
CA ILE A 453 -10.09 10.43 -10.09
C ILE A 453 -8.60 10.10 -9.98
N ASP A 454 -7.80 11.02 -9.47
CA ASP A 454 -6.35 10.85 -9.34
C ASP A 454 -6.03 9.67 -8.41
N CYS A 455 -6.68 9.64 -7.24
CA CYS A 455 -6.55 8.54 -6.28
C CYS A 455 -7.03 7.21 -6.88
N ALA A 456 -8.15 7.22 -7.62
CA ALA A 456 -8.66 6.02 -8.28
C ALA A 456 -7.68 5.47 -9.32
N GLN A 457 -7.11 6.34 -10.16
CA GLN A 457 -6.10 5.95 -11.15
C GLN A 457 -4.82 5.43 -10.50
N GLN A 458 -4.37 6.07 -9.41
CA GLN A 458 -3.17 5.67 -8.68
C GLN A 458 -3.26 4.26 -8.07
N HIS A 459 -4.48 3.82 -7.72
CA HIS A 459 -4.71 2.59 -6.97
C HIS A 459 -5.58 1.55 -7.73
N ASP A 460 -5.73 1.70 -9.05
CA ASP A 460 -6.57 0.84 -9.90
C ASP A 460 -8.00 0.65 -9.36
N ARG A 461 -8.61 1.75 -8.88
CA ARG A 461 -9.98 1.83 -8.39
C ARG A 461 -10.88 2.60 -9.36
N GLY A 462 -12.17 2.61 -9.07
CA GLY A 462 -13.17 3.35 -9.84
C GLY A 462 -13.84 4.49 -9.08
N VAL A 463 -14.45 5.40 -9.83
CA VAL A 463 -15.40 6.38 -9.29
C VAL A 463 -16.69 6.33 -10.10
N PHE A 464 -17.84 6.49 -9.46
CA PHE A 464 -19.13 6.62 -10.14
C PHE A 464 -19.72 7.99 -9.86
N VAL A 465 -19.67 8.86 -10.86
CA VAL A 465 -20.11 10.25 -10.78
C VAL A 465 -21.63 10.33 -10.93
N LEU A 466 -22.32 11.03 -10.02
CA LEU A 466 -23.77 11.17 -10.08
C LEU A 466 -24.23 12.10 -11.23
N VAL A 467 -24.65 11.52 -12.37
CA VAL A 467 -25.09 12.28 -13.55
C VAL A 467 -26.59 12.51 -13.57
N LYS A 468 -27.37 11.43 -13.54
CA LYS A 468 -28.84 11.48 -13.57
C LYS A 468 -29.43 10.47 -12.60
N THR A 469 -30.22 10.91 -11.63
CA THR A 469 -30.86 10.00 -10.66
C THR A 469 -32.26 9.59 -11.11
N SER A 470 -32.77 8.49 -10.55
CA SER A 470 -34.16 8.03 -10.74
C SER A 470 -35.21 8.81 -9.94
N ASN A 471 -34.81 9.68 -9.01
CA ASN A 471 -35.73 10.42 -8.16
C ASN A 471 -36.39 11.58 -8.94
N PRO A 472 -37.73 11.78 -8.83
CA PRO A 472 -38.43 12.85 -9.54
C PRO A 472 -37.88 14.25 -9.27
N SER A 473 -37.52 14.56 -8.02
CA SER A 473 -37.00 15.89 -7.63
C SER A 473 -35.63 16.20 -8.21
N ALA A 474 -34.92 15.22 -8.78
CA ALA A 474 -33.64 15.48 -9.42
C ALA A 474 -33.78 16.40 -10.64
N GLY A 475 -34.99 16.52 -11.22
CA GLY A 475 -35.29 17.43 -12.31
C GLY A 475 -35.10 18.91 -11.98
N ASP A 476 -35.14 19.29 -10.69
CA ASP A 476 -34.93 20.67 -10.24
C ASP A 476 -33.60 21.26 -10.71
N LEU A 477 -32.57 20.40 -10.83
CA LEU A 477 -31.25 20.78 -11.35
C LEU A 477 -30.89 20.01 -12.61
N GLN A 478 -31.07 18.69 -12.62
CA GLN A 478 -30.50 17.83 -13.67
C GLN A 478 -31.20 18.02 -15.02
N ASP A 479 -32.48 18.42 -15.01
CA ASP A 479 -33.27 18.65 -16.23
C ASP A 479 -33.30 20.15 -16.63
N MET A 480 -32.60 21.01 -15.89
CA MET A 480 -32.46 22.43 -16.23
C MET A 480 -31.80 22.59 -17.60
N GLN A 481 -32.38 23.45 -18.44
CA GLN A 481 -31.83 23.76 -19.76
C GLN A 481 -30.67 24.74 -19.62
N VAL A 482 -29.48 24.33 -20.05
CA VAL A 482 -28.28 25.16 -20.18
C VAL A 482 -27.90 25.12 -21.66
N ASP A 483 -27.88 26.28 -22.32
CA ASP A 483 -27.60 26.39 -23.76
C ASP A 483 -28.45 25.46 -24.65
N GLY A 484 -29.72 25.29 -24.28
CA GLY A 484 -30.69 24.48 -25.04
C GLY A 484 -30.55 22.97 -24.86
N GLN A 485 -29.76 22.50 -23.89
CA GLN A 485 -29.63 21.10 -23.53
C GLN A 485 -29.78 20.92 -22.01
N PRO A 486 -30.31 19.78 -21.54
CA PRO A 486 -30.44 19.54 -20.11
C PRO A 486 -29.06 19.39 -19.45
N LEU A 487 -28.95 19.85 -18.21
CA LEU A 487 -27.69 19.84 -17.44
C LEU A 487 -27.05 18.44 -17.36
N TYR A 488 -27.86 17.37 -17.27
CA TYR A 488 -27.35 16.01 -17.23
C TYR A 488 -26.58 15.62 -18.52
N GLU A 489 -26.92 16.18 -19.69
CA GLU A 489 -26.17 15.91 -20.93
C GLU A 489 -24.80 16.60 -20.91
N HIS A 490 -24.74 17.84 -20.44
CA HIS A 490 -23.48 18.55 -20.25
C HIS A 490 -22.56 17.83 -19.28
N LEU A 491 -23.13 17.40 -18.15
CA LEU A 491 -22.42 16.63 -17.15
C LEU A 491 -21.97 15.26 -17.70
N GLY A 492 -22.78 14.60 -18.52
CA GLY A 492 -22.39 13.37 -19.19
C GLY A 492 -21.14 13.54 -20.05
N ARG A 493 -21.06 14.63 -20.84
CA ARG A 493 -19.84 14.93 -21.63
C ARG A 493 -18.63 15.22 -20.75
N LEU A 494 -18.82 15.90 -19.62
CA LEU A 494 -17.74 16.13 -18.66
C LEU A 494 -17.22 14.81 -18.10
N VAL A 495 -18.12 13.91 -17.67
CA VAL A 495 -17.73 12.60 -17.13
C VAL A 495 -16.99 11.76 -18.16
N GLU A 496 -17.47 11.71 -19.40
CA GLU A 496 -16.78 11.03 -20.50
C GLU A 496 -15.37 11.61 -20.71
N SER A 497 -15.24 12.95 -20.72
CA SER A 497 -13.94 13.62 -20.88
C SER A 497 -12.98 13.35 -19.71
N TRP A 498 -13.50 13.30 -18.47
CA TRP A 498 -12.70 13.00 -17.28
C TRP A 498 -12.18 11.56 -17.30
N GLY A 499 -12.91 10.65 -17.94
CA GLY A 499 -12.55 9.25 -18.07
C GLY A 499 -11.57 8.89 -19.18
N GLU A 500 -11.26 9.82 -20.10
CA GLU A 500 -10.44 9.53 -21.30
C GLU A 500 -9.07 8.93 -20.97
N SER A 501 -8.40 9.47 -19.94
CA SER A 501 -7.06 9.05 -19.55
C SER A 501 -7.00 7.73 -18.78
N SER A 502 -8.15 7.18 -18.38
CA SER A 502 -8.27 5.96 -17.57
C SER A 502 -9.08 4.87 -18.24
N ARG A 503 -9.00 4.75 -19.57
CA ARG A 503 -9.65 3.67 -20.32
C ARG A 503 -8.83 2.38 -20.21
N GLY A 504 -9.50 1.29 -19.84
CA GLY A 504 -8.94 -0.06 -19.81
C GLY A 504 -9.02 -0.76 -21.17
N HIS A 505 -8.59 -2.02 -21.19
CA HIS A 505 -8.53 -2.85 -22.40
C HIS A 505 -9.91 -3.07 -23.04
N ASN A 506 -10.97 -3.21 -22.25
CA ASN A 506 -12.33 -3.39 -22.76
C ASN A 506 -12.96 -2.09 -23.33
N GLY A 507 -12.22 -0.99 -23.29
CA GLY A 507 -12.64 0.33 -23.77
C GLY A 507 -13.34 1.19 -22.71
N TYR A 508 -13.57 0.65 -21.50
CA TYR A 508 -14.25 1.36 -20.42
C TYR A 508 -13.30 2.07 -19.46
N SER A 509 -13.73 3.24 -19.00
CA SER A 509 -13.00 4.07 -18.05
C SER A 509 -13.21 3.65 -16.59
N SER A 510 -12.20 3.92 -15.74
CA SER A 510 -12.36 3.91 -14.28
C SER A 510 -13.26 5.03 -13.75
N VAL A 511 -13.57 6.04 -14.57
CA VAL A 511 -14.59 7.04 -14.28
C VAL A 511 -15.92 6.59 -14.90
N GLY A 512 -16.81 6.11 -14.04
CA GLY A 512 -18.18 5.73 -14.37
C GLY A 512 -19.20 6.82 -14.05
N ALA A 513 -20.45 6.59 -14.46
CA ALA A 513 -21.58 7.47 -14.21
C ALA A 513 -22.71 6.73 -13.47
N VAL A 514 -23.40 7.40 -12.56
CA VAL A 514 -24.68 6.93 -12.03
C VAL A 514 -25.81 7.49 -12.89
N VAL A 515 -26.59 6.59 -13.49
CA VAL A 515 -27.67 6.92 -14.44
C VAL A 515 -28.94 6.16 -14.07
N GLY A 516 -30.02 6.86 -13.74
CA GLY A 516 -31.27 6.25 -13.26
C GLY A 516 -32.03 5.46 -14.33
N ALA A 517 -32.57 4.30 -13.95
CA ALA A 517 -33.30 3.39 -14.83
C ALA A 517 -34.70 3.86 -15.26
N THR A 518 -35.31 4.82 -14.55
CA THR A 518 -36.72 5.21 -14.73
C THR A 518 -37.00 6.08 -15.95
N TRP A 519 -35.95 6.50 -16.67
CA TRP A 519 -36.06 7.36 -17.85
C TRP A 519 -35.29 6.74 -19.05
N PRO A 520 -35.85 5.71 -19.72
CA PRO A 520 -35.14 4.94 -20.74
C PRO A 520 -34.61 5.79 -21.90
N GLU A 521 -35.38 6.80 -22.34
CA GLU A 521 -34.96 7.72 -23.40
C GLU A 521 -33.73 8.56 -22.99
N GLN A 522 -33.69 9.03 -21.74
CA GLN A 522 -32.57 9.79 -21.21
C GLN A 522 -31.34 8.89 -21.02
N ALA A 523 -31.54 7.65 -20.57
CA ALA A 523 -30.48 6.67 -20.43
C ALA A 523 -29.86 6.31 -21.79
N ALA A 524 -30.67 6.07 -22.82
CA ALA A 524 -30.22 5.85 -24.20
C ALA A 524 -29.46 7.05 -24.76
N ARG A 525 -29.96 8.27 -24.50
CA ARG A 525 -29.28 9.51 -24.89
C ARG A 525 -27.92 9.65 -24.22
N LEU A 526 -27.85 9.46 -22.90
CA LEU A 526 -26.59 9.47 -22.15
C LEU A 526 -25.64 8.38 -22.62
N ARG A 527 -26.15 7.19 -22.99
CA ARG A 527 -25.32 6.12 -23.53
C ARG A 527 -24.60 6.55 -24.80
N SER A 528 -25.30 7.23 -25.72
CA SER A 528 -24.70 7.77 -26.94
C SER A 528 -23.61 8.81 -26.69
N LEU A 529 -23.72 9.58 -25.61
CA LEU A 529 -22.79 10.64 -25.24
C LEU A 529 -21.55 10.12 -24.49
N MET A 530 -21.71 8.99 -23.78
CA MET A 530 -20.71 8.45 -22.88
C MET A 530 -20.33 7.02 -23.27
N GLN A 531 -19.72 6.81 -24.45
CA GLN A 531 -19.50 5.47 -25.01
C GLN A 531 -18.51 4.62 -24.21
N HIS A 532 -17.58 5.26 -23.50
CA HIS A 532 -16.49 4.59 -22.76
C HIS A 532 -16.70 4.64 -21.24
N THR A 533 -17.88 5.02 -20.78
CA THR A 533 -18.18 5.21 -19.36
C THR A 533 -19.04 4.05 -18.83
N LEU A 534 -18.65 3.40 -17.73
CA LEU A 534 -19.51 2.40 -17.08
C LEU A 534 -20.70 3.06 -16.39
N PHE A 535 -21.92 2.56 -16.62
CA PHE A 535 -23.12 3.04 -15.95
C PHE A 535 -23.45 2.20 -14.71
N LEU A 536 -23.51 2.83 -13.55
CA LEU A 536 -24.14 2.27 -12.36
C LEU A 536 -25.60 2.72 -12.36
N VAL A 537 -26.51 1.77 -12.57
CA VAL A 537 -27.91 2.03 -12.87
C VAL A 537 -28.80 1.66 -11.67
N PRO A 538 -29.20 2.63 -10.83
CA PRO A 538 -30.18 2.40 -9.78
C PRO A 538 -31.62 2.46 -10.32
N GLY A 539 -32.54 1.86 -9.57
CA GLY A 539 -33.99 2.02 -9.77
C GLY A 539 -34.71 0.84 -10.42
N TYR A 540 -34.00 -0.25 -10.66
CA TYR A 540 -34.62 -1.52 -11.03
C TYR A 540 -35.53 -2.04 -9.91
N GLY A 541 -36.71 -2.53 -10.29
CA GLY A 541 -37.65 -3.19 -9.38
C GLY A 541 -38.36 -2.20 -8.45
N ALA A 542 -37.74 -1.84 -7.32
CA ALA A 542 -38.39 -1.06 -6.26
C ALA A 542 -38.86 0.35 -6.68
N GLN A 543 -38.26 0.92 -7.74
CA GLN A 543 -38.66 2.20 -8.32
C GLN A 543 -39.41 2.04 -9.66
N GLY A 544 -39.75 0.81 -10.04
CA GLY A 544 -40.63 0.50 -11.17
C GLY A 544 -39.93 0.19 -12.50
N ALA A 545 -38.61 0.36 -12.62
CA ALA A 545 -37.92 0.06 -13.88
C ALA A 545 -37.77 -1.46 -14.09
N THR A 546 -37.86 -1.88 -15.36
CA THR A 546 -37.82 -3.26 -15.82
C THR A 546 -36.52 -3.60 -16.55
N ALA A 547 -36.31 -4.87 -16.89
CA ALA A 547 -35.17 -5.31 -17.69
C ALA A 547 -35.13 -4.67 -19.09
N ALA A 548 -36.29 -4.38 -19.68
CA ALA A 548 -36.37 -3.72 -20.98
C ALA A 548 -35.89 -2.26 -20.92
N ASP A 549 -36.20 -1.56 -19.82
CA ASP A 549 -35.86 -0.14 -19.63
C ASP A 549 -34.34 0.07 -19.53
N VAL A 550 -33.65 -0.84 -18.84
CA VAL A 550 -32.19 -0.75 -18.62
C VAL A 550 -31.36 -1.34 -19.76
N ALA A 551 -31.98 -2.05 -20.70
CA ALA A 551 -31.25 -2.76 -21.74
C ALA A 551 -30.50 -1.81 -22.68
N CYS A 552 -30.98 -0.57 -22.85
CA CYS A 552 -30.31 0.49 -23.61
C CYS A 552 -28.98 0.99 -22.99
N CYS A 553 -28.70 0.63 -21.74
CA CYS A 553 -27.46 1.03 -21.06
C CYS A 553 -26.27 0.16 -21.41
N PHE A 554 -26.49 -1.01 -22.03
CA PHE A 554 -25.46 -1.99 -22.35
C PHE A 554 -24.91 -1.83 -23.77
N ASP A 555 -23.69 -2.31 -23.99
CA ASP A 555 -23.14 -2.52 -25.33
C ASP A 555 -23.54 -3.90 -25.89
N ASP A 556 -23.16 -4.19 -27.13
CA ASP A 556 -23.47 -5.45 -27.82
C ASP A 556 -22.83 -6.68 -27.16
N ARG A 557 -21.82 -6.49 -26.29
CA ARG A 557 -21.16 -7.54 -25.52
C ARG A 557 -21.85 -7.80 -24.18
N GLY A 558 -22.87 -7.01 -23.83
CA GLY A 558 -23.54 -7.07 -22.53
C GLY A 558 -22.76 -6.38 -21.41
N HIS A 559 -21.75 -5.56 -21.76
CA HIS A 559 -20.98 -4.73 -20.84
C HIS A 559 -21.54 -3.29 -20.81
N GLY A 560 -20.85 -2.38 -20.11
CA GLY A 560 -21.19 -0.96 -20.10
C GLY A 560 -22.16 -0.51 -19.02
N ALA A 561 -22.85 -1.44 -18.35
CA ALA A 561 -23.73 -1.12 -17.24
C ALA A 561 -23.71 -2.18 -16.12
N LEU A 562 -24.03 -1.71 -14.91
CA LEU A 562 -24.23 -2.46 -13.68
C LEU A 562 -25.60 -2.09 -13.14
N ILE A 563 -26.48 -3.06 -12.92
CA ILE A 563 -27.84 -2.76 -12.46
C ILE A 563 -27.92 -2.98 -10.95
N ASN A 564 -28.05 -1.88 -10.22
CA ASN A 564 -28.09 -1.89 -8.76
C ASN A 564 -29.51 -2.06 -8.23
N ALA A 565 -29.73 -3.10 -7.44
CA ALA A 565 -30.97 -3.36 -6.71
C ALA A 565 -30.67 -3.67 -5.23
N SER A 566 -31.47 -3.11 -4.33
CA SER A 566 -31.25 -3.19 -2.88
C SER A 566 -32.40 -3.95 -2.23
N ARG A 567 -33.46 -3.24 -1.80
CA ARG A 567 -34.61 -3.81 -1.08
C ARG A 567 -35.31 -4.97 -1.77
N SER A 568 -35.43 -4.94 -3.10
CA SER A 568 -36.05 -6.03 -3.87
C SER A 568 -35.23 -7.33 -3.86
N ILE A 569 -33.97 -7.28 -3.43
CA ILE A 569 -33.09 -8.43 -3.26
C ILE A 569 -32.94 -8.74 -1.76
N ILE A 570 -32.41 -7.80 -0.96
CA ILE A 570 -32.02 -8.10 0.42
C ILE A 570 -33.22 -8.36 1.36
N PHE A 571 -34.40 -7.85 1.01
CA PHE A 571 -35.66 -8.13 1.71
C PHE A 571 -36.64 -8.94 0.85
N ALA A 572 -36.13 -9.69 -0.13
CA ALA A 572 -36.97 -10.51 -1.01
C ALA A 572 -37.90 -11.42 -0.20
N TRP A 573 -37.39 -12.05 0.88
CA TRP A 573 -38.15 -12.95 1.75
C TRP A 573 -39.47 -12.37 2.30
N SER A 574 -39.59 -11.05 2.46
CA SER A 574 -40.79 -10.40 2.99
C SER A 574 -41.74 -9.89 1.92
N ALA A 575 -41.46 -10.13 0.63
CA ALA A 575 -42.26 -9.64 -0.49
C ALA A 575 -42.61 -10.76 -1.48
N GLU A 576 -43.79 -10.68 -2.11
CA GLU A 576 -44.14 -11.61 -3.19
C GLU A 576 -43.24 -11.41 -4.42
N PRO A 577 -42.88 -12.49 -5.15
CA PRO A 577 -43.38 -13.86 -5.02
C PRO A 577 -42.54 -14.77 -4.10
N TYR A 578 -41.69 -14.20 -3.23
CA TYR A 578 -40.78 -14.98 -2.38
C TYR A 578 -41.36 -15.21 -0.98
N ALA A 579 -42.19 -14.31 -0.47
CA ALA A 579 -42.88 -14.45 0.82
C ALA A 579 -43.73 -15.71 0.94
N SER A 580 -44.20 -16.26 -0.18
CA SER A 580 -44.92 -17.54 -0.24
C SER A 580 -44.02 -18.79 -0.16
N ARG A 581 -42.69 -18.64 -0.25
CA ARG A 581 -41.72 -19.76 -0.33
C ARG A 581 -40.60 -19.70 0.70
N TYR A 582 -40.32 -18.52 1.25
CA TYR A 582 -39.21 -18.28 2.17
C TYR A 582 -39.72 -17.66 3.46
N THR A 583 -39.02 -17.97 4.56
CA THR A 583 -39.26 -17.35 5.85
C THR A 583 -38.16 -16.36 6.20
N GLU A 584 -38.28 -15.68 7.34
CA GLU A 584 -37.23 -14.79 7.85
C GLU A 584 -35.89 -15.51 8.10
N SER A 585 -35.90 -16.83 8.33
CA SER A 585 -34.67 -17.63 8.48
C SER A 585 -33.98 -17.92 7.15
N ASP A 586 -34.70 -17.79 6.03
CA ASP A 586 -34.21 -18.09 4.68
C ASP A 586 -33.88 -16.82 3.88
N TYR A 587 -33.71 -15.68 4.54
CA TYR A 587 -33.52 -14.37 3.90
C TYR A 587 -32.40 -14.35 2.85
N GLY A 588 -31.29 -15.07 3.12
CA GLY A 588 -30.18 -15.21 2.19
C GLY A 588 -30.55 -16.00 0.92
N ALA A 589 -31.29 -17.10 1.07
CA ALA A 589 -31.75 -17.90 -0.07
C ALA A 589 -32.75 -17.12 -0.95
N ALA A 590 -33.67 -16.38 -0.33
CA ALA A 590 -34.58 -15.50 -1.04
C ALA A 590 -33.83 -14.40 -1.82
N ALA A 591 -32.81 -13.79 -1.21
CA ALA A 591 -31.97 -12.78 -1.85
C ALA A 591 -31.20 -13.35 -3.04
N ARG A 592 -30.64 -14.56 -2.90
CA ARG A 592 -29.98 -15.27 -4.00
C ARG A 592 -30.92 -15.52 -5.17
N GLU A 593 -32.10 -16.06 -4.93
CA GLU A 593 -33.07 -16.32 -5.99
C GLU A 593 -33.48 -15.02 -6.69
N ALA A 594 -33.71 -13.95 -5.92
CA ALA A 594 -34.06 -12.65 -6.48
C ALA A 594 -32.94 -12.06 -7.37
N ALA A 595 -31.68 -12.19 -6.95
CA ALA A 595 -30.53 -11.74 -7.74
C ALA A 595 -30.37 -12.55 -9.04
N GLN A 596 -30.51 -13.89 -8.96
CA GLN A 596 -30.44 -14.76 -10.14
C GLN A 596 -31.55 -14.46 -11.14
N ARG A 597 -32.79 -14.36 -10.67
CA ARG A 597 -33.94 -14.04 -11.52
C ARG A 597 -33.76 -12.69 -12.23
N MET A 598 -33.30 -11.68 -11.50
CA MET A 598 -33.02 -10.37 -12.07
C MET A 598 -31.92 -10.43 -13.14
N GLY A 599 -30.84 -11.17 -12.89
CA GLY A 599 -29.77 -11.39 -13.87
C GLY A 599 -30.27 -12.07 -15.15
N ASP A 600 -31.12 -13.09 -15.01
CA ASP A 600 -31.72 -13.79 -16.16
C ASP A 600 -32.68 -12.90 -16.95
N GLU A 601 -33.47 -12.06 -16.27
CA GLU A 601 -34.37 -11.08 -16.92
C GLU A 601 -33.57 -10.06 -17.74
N ILE A 602 -32.48 -9.52 -17.20
CA ILE A 602 -31.59 -8.58 -17.89
C ILE A 602 -30.93 -9.26 -19.10
N ARG A 603 -30.37 -10.46 -18.93
CA ARG A 603 -29.72 -11.20 -20.02
C ARG A 603 -30.69 -11.49 -21.17
N LYS A 604 -31.93 -11.86 -20.85
CA LYS A 604 -33.00 -12.06 -21.84
C LYS A 604 -33.36 -10.77 -22.57
N ALA A 605 -33.37 -9.63 -21.89
CA ALA A 605 -33.64 -8.33 -22.51
C ALA A 605 -32.50 -7.90 -23.45
N GLN A 606 -31.24 -8.12 -23.06
CA GLN A 606 -30.06 -7.88 -23.90
C GLN A 606 -30.09 -8.70 -25.20
N GLY A 607 -30.34 -10.01 -25.08
CA GLY A 607 -30.37 -10.91 -26.25
C GLY A 607 -31.49 -10.63 -27.27
N ARG A 608 -32.56 -9.92 -26.86
CA ARG A 608 -33.62 -9.47 -27.77
C ARG A 608 -33.23 -8.25 -28.59
N LEU A 609 -32.31 -7.41 -28.09
CA LEU A 609 -31.81 -6.23 -28.82
C LEU A 609 -30.78 -6.63 -29.87
N SER A 610 -29.90 -7.59 -29.58
CA SER A 610 -28.88 -8.08 -30.52
C SER A 610 -29.45 -8.86 -31.72
N GLY A 611 -30.71 -9.32 -31.64
CA GLY A 611 -31.39 -10.07 -32.71
C GLY A 611 -32.31 -9.23 -33.61
N ALA A 612 -32.39 -7.91 -33.39
CA ALA A 612 -33.29 -7.00 -34.09
C ALA A 612 -32.57 -6.04 -35.07
N GLY A 613 -31.28 -6.27 -35.33
CA GLY A 613 -30.44 -5.49 -36.26
C GLY A 613 -30.39 -6.06 -37.67
#